data_AF-A0A090KXS6-F1
#
_entry.id   AF-A0A090KXS6-F1
#
_cell.length_a   1.000
_cell.length_b   1.000
_cell.length_c   1.000
_cell.angle_alpha   90.00
_cell.angle_beta   90.00
_cell.angle_gamma   90.00
#
_symmetry.space_group_name_H-M   'P 1'
#
loop_
_entity.id
_entity.type
_entity.pdbx_description
1 polymer ?
#
loop_
_entity_poly.entity_id
_entity_poly.type
_entity_poly.pdbx_seq_one_letter_code
_entity_poly.pdbx_strand_id
1 'polypeptide(L)'
;MKKIEAYDMTIIGSRNKINYISFDVTICYFVNVNENKIISGKYCKVCIKSKEEFLNTLKIFVTTNLYRLLIKECCNFNIFDMLCDSFKSKSNIKLLFIYKLEDKDIKFFESFMKRLAKVKILEILKISTLKKVEKSLPSINLSTTTFESVNFSESKNTKFLNLKFIVELSKNNPRLRNFLFSSKNDHFLETTLIWFFFKQQLDNTKICNHNDISLSLYNTPNNKNKLINTLNSIVFRLPGIIEYQMYFTSKGNLKYKITKNCTICNTSLINMNVTLICNRKILSKF
;
A
#
# COMPACT_ATOMS: atom_id res chain seq x y z
N MET A 1 -26.87 23.49 -6.91
CA MET A 1 -26.12 23.31 -5.64
C MET A 1 -24.63 23.26 -5.97
N LYS A 2 -23.79 24.09 -5.35
CA LYS A 2 -22.33 24.08 -5.61
C LYS A 2 -21.75 22.73 -5.14
N LYS A 3 -20.90 22.10 -5.96
CA LYS A 3 -20.27 20.82 -5.61
C LYS A 3 -19.17 21.07 -4.58
N ILE A 4 -19.26 20.38 -3.44
CA ILE A 4 -18.21 20.38 -2.41
C ILE A 4 -17.35 19.14 -2.68
N GLU A 5 -16.16 19.34 -3.24
CA GLU A 5 -15.29 18.24 -3.63
C GLU A 5 -14.38 17.87 -2.47
N ALA A 6 -14.53 16.67 -1.93
CA ALA A 6 -13.59 16.16 -0.95
C ALA A 6 -12.26 15.85 -1.65
N TYR A 7 -11.14 16.25 -1.05
CA TYR A 7 -9.82 15.86 -1.53
C TYR A 7 -9.07 14.99 -0.51
N ASP A 8 -9.35 15.13 0.78
CA ASP A 8 -8.75 14.33 1.85
C ASP A 8 -9.84 13.85 2.80
N MET A 9 -9.81 12.57 3.16
CA MET A 9 -10.75 11.98 4.10
C MET A 9 -9.99 11.12 5.10
N THR A 10 -10.28 11.32 6.38
CA THR A 10 -9.72 10.55 7.48
C THR A 10 -10.84 10.03 8.35
N ILE A 11 -10.85 8.72 8.57
CA ILE A 11 -11.82 8.00 9.40
C ILE A 11 -11.05 7.34 10.53
N ILE A 12 -11.40 7.65 11.78
CA ILE A 12 -10.69 7.18 12.96
C ILE A 12 -11.68 6.56 13.94
N GLY A 13 -11.49 5.28 14.28
CA GLY A 13 -12.24 4.64 15.35
C GLY A 13 -12.00 5.33 16.69
N SER A 14 -13.06 5.67 17.40
CA SER A 14 -13.02 6.24 18.74
C SER A 14 -13.39 5.16 19.76
N ARG A 15 -12.53 4.97 20.76
CA ARG A 15 -12.83 4.12 21.93
C ARG A 15 -13.43 5.01 23.01
N ASN A 16 -14.75 5.13 23.04
CA ASN A 16 -15.42 5.72 24.19
C ASN A 16 -15.45 4.72 25.36
N LYS A 17 -15.28 5.23 26.60
CA LYS A 17 -15.20 4.46 27.86
C LYS A 17 -16.46 3.64 28.19
N ILE A 18 -17.55 3.82 27.45
CA ILE A 18 -18.86 3.26 27.73
C ILE A 18 -19.30 2.51 26.47
N ASN A 19 -18.95 1.22 26.32
CA ASN A 19 -19.46 0.14 25.43
C ASN A 19 -20.02 0.44 24.02
N TYR A 20 -20.01 1.67 23.54
CA TYR A 20 -20.49 2.12 22.25
C TYR A 20 -19.28 2.40 21.39
N ILE A 21 -19.15 1.57 20.37
CA ILE A 21 -18.15 1.76 19.34
C ILE A 21 -18.68 2.95 18.50
N SER A 22 -17.92 4.05 18.44
CA SER A 22 -18.17 5.18 17.50
C SER A 22 -16.90 5.54 16.71
N PHE A 23 -17.01 6.28 15.61
CA PHE A 23 -15.85 6.78 14.88
C PHE A 23 -16.00 8.23 14.44
N ASP A 24 -14.87 8.86 14.16
CA ASP A 24 -14.79 10.25 13.74
C ASP A 24 -14.42 10.33 12.26
N VAL A 25 -14.98 11.32 11.57
CA VAL A 25 -14.70 11.61 10.17
C VAL A 25 -14.23 13.05 10.05
N THR A 26 -13.04 13.22 9.45
CA THR A 26 -12.51 14.51 9.04
C THR A 26 -12.41 14.53 7.52
N ILE A 27 -12.97 15.57 6.90
CA ILE A 27 -12.95 15.76 5.45
C ILE A 27 -12.38 17.14 5.15
N CYS A 28 -11.31 17.19 4.36
CA CYS A 28 -10.85 18.43 3.76
C CYS A 28 -11.40 18.51 2.33
N TYR A 29 -11.90 19.67 1.96
CA TYR A 29 -12.65 19.85 0.72
C TYR A 29 -12.33 21.17 0.03
N PHE A 30 -12.71 21.25 -1.24
CA PHE A 30 -12.73 22.46 -2.05
C PHE A 30 -14.16 22.82 -2.43
N VAL A 31 -14.45 24.12 -2.47
CA VAL A 31 -15.69 24.67 -3.02
C VAL A 31 -15.33 25.62 -4.14
N ASN A 32 -15.83 25.34 -5.34
CA ASN A 32 -15.75 26.27 -6.47
C ASN A 32 -16.83 27.34 -6.28
N VAL A 33 -16.40 28.55 -5.95
CA VAL A 33 -17.32 29.67 -5.75
C VAL A 33 -17.71 30.29 -7.09
N ASN A 34 -16.75 30.35 -8.02
CA ASN A 34 -16.78 30.86 -9.39
C ASN A 34 -15.49 30.42 -10.12
N GLU A 35 -15.37 30.67 -11.42
CA GLU A 35 -14.30 30.11 -12.29
C GLU A 35 -12.87 30.32 -11.77
N ASN A 36 -12.63 31.39 -11.00
CA ASN A 36 -11.30 31.77 -10.53
C ASN A 36 -11.09 31.69 -9.01
N LYS A 37 -12.06 31.18 -8.24
CA LYS A 37 -11.94 31.12 -6.77
C LYS A 37 -12.31 29.75 -6.22
N ILE A 38 -11.28 29.06 -5.73
CA ILE A 38 -11.38 27.81 -4.99
C ILE A 38 -11.19 28.14 -3.50
N ILE A 39 -12.19 27.83 -2.68
CA ILE A 39 -12.07 27.92 -1.22
C ILE A 39 -11.81 26.51 -0.68
N SER A 40 -10.78 26.35 0.13
CA SER A 40 -10.55 25.12 0.90
C SER A 40 -11.21 25.22 2.26
N GLY A 41 -11.81 24.12 2.72
CA GLY A 41 -12.38 24.03 4.06
C GLY A 41 -12.10 22.68 4.72
N LYS A 42 -12.44 22.59 6.00
CA LYS A 42 -12.36 21.37 6.80
C LYS A 42 -13.70 21.14 7.49
N TYR A 43 -14.20 19.92 7.39
CA TYR A 43 -15.38 19.45 8.09
C TYR A 43 -14.99 18.32 9.03
N CYS A 44 -15.50 18.37 10.25
CA CYS A 44 -15.28 17.34 11.27
C CYS A 44 -16.62 16.90 11.83
N LYS A 45 -16.86 15.58 11.82
CA LYS A 45 -17.98 14.96 12.53
C LYS A 45 -17.41 13.91 13.46
N VAL A 46 -17.68 14.09 14.75
CA VAL A 46 -17.22 13.19 15.81
C VAL A 46 -18.35 12.29 16.28
N CYS A 47 -17.98 11.15 16.88
CA CYS A 47 -18.89 10.21 17.52
C CYS A 47 -20.00 9.69 16.59
N ILE A 48 -19.67 9.36 15.34
CA ILE A 48 -20.60 8.69 14.42
C ILE A 48 -20.90 7.30 14.96
N LYS A 49 -22.19 7.02 15.18
CA LYS A 49 -22.65 5.76 15.82
C LYS A 49 -23.38 4.82 14.87
N SER A 50 -23.82 5.30 13.71
CA SER A 50 -24.62 4.50 12.77
C SER A 50 -24.16 4.65 11.32
N LYS A 51 -24.49 3.63 10.52
CA LYS A 51 -24.31 3.66 9.06
C LYS A 51 -25.04 4.85 8.44
N GLU A 52 -26.28 5.09 8.85
CA GLU A 52 -27.10 6.19 8.32
C GLU A 52 -26.46 7.56 8.57
N GLU A 53 -25.96 7.81 9.78
CA GLU A 53 -25.28 9.06 10.13
C GLU A 53 -24.02 9.27 9.28
N PHE A 54 -23.25 8.19 9.04
CA PHE A 54 -22.10 8.23 8.16
C PHE A 54 -22.48 8.55 6.71
N LEU A 55 -23.48 7.85 6.16
CA LEU A 55 -23.95 8.08 4.79
C LEU A 55 -24.47 9.51 4.62
N ASN A 56 -25.26 10.01 5.57
CA ASN A 56 -25.77 11.39 5.55
C ASN A 56 -24.63 12.42 5.63
N THR A 57 -23.59 12.12 6.41
CA THR A 57 -22.37 12.96 6.44
C THR A 57 -21.67 12.99 5.08
N LEU A 58 -21.52 11.84 4.41
CA LEU A 58 -20.82 11.76 3.14
C LEU A 58 -21.61 12.28 1.94
N LYS A 59 -22.96 12.29 1.99
CA LYS A 59 -23.83 12.84 0.92
C LYS A 59 -23.53 14.31 0.58
N ILE A 60 -22.95 15.06 1.52
CA ILE A 60 -22.59 16.47 1.33
C ILE A 60 -21.41 16.62 0.36
N PHE A 61 -20.56 15.59 0.25
CA PHE A 61 -19.27 15.67 -0.45
C PHE A 61 -19.25 14.82 -1.72
N VAL A 62 -18.62 15.35 -2.76
CA VAL A 62 -18.26 14.60 -3.95
C VAL A 62 -16.94 13.86 -3.67
N THR A 63 -16.98 12.52 -3.66
CA THR A 63 -15.84 11.64 -3.31
C THR A 63 -15.21 10.93 -4.51
N THR A 64 -15.58 11.32 -5.74
CA THR A 64 -15.12 10.63 -6.97
C THR A 64 -13.61 10.71 -7.20
N ASN A 65 -12.94 11.74 -6.70
CA ASN A 65 -11.49 11.94 -6.87
C ASN A 65 -10.85 12.37 -5.54
N LEU A 66 -10.53 11.40 -4.69
CA LEU A 66 -9.80 11.68 -3.45
C LEU A 66 -8.29 11.67 -3.69
N TYR A 67 -7.60 12.68 -3.17
CA TYR A 67 -6.16 12.61 -3.02
C TYR A 67 -5.78 11.56 -1.97
N ARG A 68 -6.49 11.55 -0.83
CA ARG A 68 -6.14 10.66 0.28
C ARG A 68 -7.38 10.16 1.02
N LEU A 69 -7.38 8.86 1.33
CA LEU A 69 -8.30 8.22 2.26
C LEU A 69 -7.50 7.49 3.34
N LEU A 70 -7.61 7.93 4.59
CA LEU A 70 -6.99 7.31 5.76
C LEU A 70 -8.06 6.61 6.60
N ILE A 71 -7.87 5.33 6.88
CA ILE A 71 -8.75 4.54 7.75
C ILE A 71 -7.92 4.01 8.92
N LYS A 72 -8.20 4.49 10.13
CA LYS A 72 -7.45 4.15 11.35
C LYS A 72 -8.39 3.57 12.40
N GLU A 73 -8.01 2.43 12.98
CA GLU A 73 -8.69 1.84 14.14
C GLU A 73 -10.19 1.53 13.96
N CYS A 74 -10.68 1.37 12.73
CA CYS A 74 -12.11 1.19 12.41
C CYS A 74 -12.58 -0.29 12.34
N CYS A 75 -11.85 -1.25 12.90
CA CYS A 75 -12.08 -2.70 12.69
C CYS A 75 -13.48 -3.19 13.14
N ASN A 76 -14.25 -2.42 13.89
CA ASN A 76 -15.55 -2.83 14.41
C ASN A 76 -16.76 -2.19 13.71
N PHE A 77 -16.55 -1.44 12.63
CA PHE A 77 -17.60 -0.62 12.01
C PHE A 77 -18.06 -1.06 10.63
N ASN A 78 -17.58 -2.21 10.11
CA ASN A 78 -17.79 -2.59 8.71
C ASN A 78 -17.52 -1.40 7.77
N ILE A 79 -16.46 -0.63 8.03
CA ILE A 79 -16.26 0.68 7.39
C ILE A 79 -16.16 0.56 5.87
N PHE A 80 -15.60 -0.54 5.36
CA PHE A 80 -15.52 -0.81 3.93
C PHE A 80 -16.89 -1.04 3.28
N ASP A 81 -17.86 -1.62 4.01
CA ASP A 81 -19.24 -1.75 3.55
C ASP A 81 -19.90 -0.36 3.44
N MET A 82 -19.74 0.46 4.47
CA MET A 82 -20.28 1.83 4.46
C MET A 82 -19.64 2.70 3.35
N LEU A 83 -18.34 2.53 3.11
CA LEU A 83 -17.63 3.17 2.01
C LEU A 83 -18.11 2.65 0.64
N CYS A 84 -18.43 1.36 0.51
CA CYS A 84 -19.02 0.82 -0.71
C CYS A 84 -20.32 1.52 -1.10
N ASP A 85 -21.17 1.78 -0.11
CA ASP A 85 -22.47 2.45 -0.34
C ASP A 85 -22.32 3.94 -0.63
N SER A 86 -21.27 4.57 -0.11
CA SER A 86 -21.02 6.00 -0.28
C SER A 86 -20.27 6.34 -1.58
N PHE A 87 -19.34 5.49 -2.00
CA PHE A 87 -18.49 5.76 -3.15
C PHE A 87 -19.16 5.32 -4.43
N LYS A 88 -19.18 6.22 -5.41
CA LYS A 88 -19.59 5.91 -6.77
C LYS A 88 -18.64 4.90 -7.39
N SER A 89 -19.16 4.09 -8.30
CA SER A 89 -18.33 3.22 -9.13
C SER A 89 -17.30 4.07 -9.89
N LYS A 90 -16.12 3.50 -10.11
CA LYS A 90 -14.99 4.13 -10.79
C LYS A 90 -14.41 5.35 -10.07
N SER A 91 -14.56 5.44 -8.74
CA SER A 91 -13.89 6.48 -7.94
C SER A 91 -12.37 6.28 -7.97
N ASN A 92 -11.63 7.40 -7.93
CA ASN A 92 -10.17 7.42 -7.93
C ASN A 92 -9.65 7.86 -6.56
N ILE A 93 -8.64 7.16 -6.05
CA ILE A 93 -7.93 7.53 -4.83
C ILE A 93 -6.43 7.57 -5.14
N LYS A 94 -5.73 8.67 -4.84
CA LYS A 94 -4.27 8.66 -5.01
C LYS A 94 -3.58 7.85 -3.91
N LEU A 95 -3.95 8.05 -2.65
CA LEU A 95 -3.40 7.32 -1.50
C LEU A 95 -4.52 6.71 -0.67
N LEU A 96 -4.56 5.38 -0.60
CA LEU A 96 -5.41 4.63 0.32
C LEU A 96 -4.54 4.05 1.44
N PHE A 97 -4.77 4.50 2.67
CA PHE A 97 -4.05 4.04 3.85
C PHE A 97 -5.00 3.36 4.82
N ILE A 98 -4.66 2.16 5.24
CA ILE A 98 -5.42 1.34 6.17
C ILE A 98 -4.49 0.95 7.30
N TYR A 99 -4.78 1.41 8.51
CA TYR A 99 -3.93 1.11 9.65
C TYR A 99 -3.93 -0.37 10.01
N LYS A 100 -5.11 -1.01 10.01
CA LYS A 100 -5.30 -2.41 10.39
C LYS A 100 -6.38 -3.05 9.51
N LEU A 101 -6.11 -4.25 9.03
CA LEU A 101 -7.02 -5.08 8.24
C LEU A 101 -7.09 -6.47 8.86
N GLU A 102 -8.28 -6.88 9.30
CA GLU A 102 -8.52 -8.19 9.94
C GLU A 102 -9.31 -9.14 9.01
N ASP A 103 -9.36 -10.42 9.37
CA ASP A 103 -10.06 -11.46 8.60
C ASP A 103 -11.51 -11.11 8.24
N LYS A 104 -12.24 -10.51 9.19
CA LYS A 104 -13.63 -10.09 9.01
C LYS A 104 -13.80 -8.96 8.00
N ASP A 105 -12.76 -8.14 7.80
CA ASP A 105 -12.81 -6.97 6.93
C ASP A 105 -12.48 -7.30 5.47
N ILE A 106 -11.77 -8.42 5.22
CA ILE A 106 -11.20 -8.75 3.90
C ILE A 106 -12.27 -8.72 2.79
N LYS A 107 -13.41 -9.38 2.99
CA LYS A 107 -14.46 -9.47 1.96
C LYS A 107 -15.05 -8.09 1.62
N PHE A 108 -15.24 -7.24 2.63
CA PHE A 108 -15.76 -5.89 2.44
C PHE A 108 -14.71 -4.98 1.81
N PHE A 109 -13.44 -5.12 2.21
CA PHE A 109 -12.31 -4.42 1.60
C PHE A 109 -12.18 -4.76 0.12
N GLU A 110 -12.23 -6.04 -0.26
CA GLU A 110 -12.20 -6.45 -1.66
C GLU A 110 -13.36 -5.87 -2.47
N SER A 111 -14.56 -5.88 -1.87
CA SER A 111 -15.75 -5.29 -2.50
C SER A 111 -15.60 -3.79 -2.71
N PHE A 112 -14.97 -3.09 -1.76
CA PHE A 112 -14.64 -1.68 -1.89
C PHE A 112 -13.60 -1.43 -2.98
N MET A 113 -12.52 -2.22 -3.01
CA MET A 113 -11.49 -2.12 -4.05
C MET A 113 -12.03 -2.33 -5.46
N LYS A 114 -13.02 -3.22 -5.64
CA LYS A 114 -13.71 -3.43 -6.92
C LYS A 114 -14.51 -2.22 -7.40
N ARG A 115 -14.93 -1.32 -6.50
CA ARG A 115 -15.63 -0.07 -6.86
C ARG A 115 -14.67 1.02 -7.34
N LEU A 116 -13.40 0.95 -6.97
CA LEU A 116 -12.41 1.96 -7.32
C LEU A 116 -11.86 1.69 -8.72
N ALA A 117 -11.80 2.73 -9.56
CA ALA A 117 -11.14 2.62 -10.86
C ALA A 117 -9.61 2.64 -10.71
N LYS A 118 -9.10 3.44 -9.75
CA LYS A 118 -7.67 3.64 -9.59
C LYS A 118 -7.31 3.93 -8.14
N VAL A 119 -6.26 3.26 -7.66
CA VAL A 119 -5.58 3.51 -6.39
C VAL A 119 -4.09 3.56 -6.70
N LYS A 120 -3.48 4.74 -6.67
CA LYS A 120 -2.07 4.89 -7.06
C LYS A 120 -1.12 4.31 -6.00
N ILE A 121 -1.42 4.54 -4.73
CA ILE A 121 -0.64 4.11 -3.58
C ILE A 121 -1.56 3.42 -2.60
N LEU A 122 -1.23 2.17 -2.23
CA LEU A 122 -1.94 1.40 -1.22
C LEU A 122 -1.01 1.10 -0.04
N GLU A 123 -1.43 1.48 1.17
CA GLU A 123 -0.71 1.18 2.39
C GLU A 123 -1.60 0.44 3.38
N ILE A 124 -1.15 -0.72 3.87
CA ILE A 124 -1.84 -1.50 4.91
C ILE A 124 -0.82 -1.91 5.97
N LEU A 125 -0.88 -1.30 7.16
CA LEU A 125 0.21 -1.41 8.14
C LEU A 125 0.11 -2.59 9.13
N LYS A 126 -1.10 -3.09 9.38
CA LYS A 126 -1.32 -4.21 10.31
C LYS A 126 -2.29 -5.20 9.69
N ILE A 127 -1.77 -6.03 8.81
CA ILE A 127 -2.51 -7.15 8.24
C ILE A 127 -2.55 -8.27 9.31
N SER A 128 -3.72 -8.48 9.90
CA SER A 128 -4.00 -9.39 11.01
C SER A 128 -4.96 -10.48 10.54
N THR A 129 -4.48 -11.38 9.69
CA THR A 129 -5.27 -12.47 9.13
C THR A 129 -4.62 -13.82 9.41
N LEU A 130 -5.44 -14.76 9.88
CA LEU A 130 -5.07 -16.17 10.05
C LEU A 130 -5.28 -16.96 8.76
N LYS A 131 -5.98 -16.40 7.76
CA LYS A 131 -6.07 -16.97 6.43
C LYS A 131 -4.67 -17.03 5.82
N LYS A 132 -4.08 -18.22 5.90
CA LYS A 132 -2.91 -18.54 5.09
C LYS A 132 -3.33 -18.37 3.63
N VAL A 133 -2.43 -17.83 2.81
CA VAL A 133 -2.56 -17.97 1.37
C VAL A 133 -2.49 -19.47 1.09
N GLU A 134 -3.63 -20.07 0.75
CA GLU A 134 -3.69 -21.46 0.36
C GLU A 134 -2.93 -21.65 -0.95
N LYS A 135 -2.50 -22.89 -1.22
CA LYS A 135 -1.69 -23.24 -2.39
C LYS A 135 -2.31 -22.75 -3.71
N SER A 136 -3.62 -22.52 -3.78
CA SER A 136 -4.37 -22.13 -4.99
C SER A 136 -4.69 -20.64 -5.15
N LEU A 137 -4.95 -19.82 -4.10
CA LEU A 137 -5.30 -18.39 -4.29
C LEU A 137 -4.75 -17.43 -3.22
N PRO A 138 -4.44 -16.16 -3.60
CA PRO A 138 -4.13 -15.10 -2.65
C PRO A 138 -5.36 -14.80 -1.80
N SER A 139 -5.16 -14.54 -0.51
CA SER A 139 -6.24 -14.25 0.44
C SER A 139 -6.85 -12.86 0.28
N ILE A 140 -6.28 -11.99 -0.57
CA ILE A 140 -6.86 -10.71 -0.99
C ILE A 140 -6.68 -10.54 -2.49
N ASN A 141 -7.79 -10.36 -3.21
CA ASN A 141 -7.79 -10.04 -4.63
C ASN A 141 -7.66 -8.52 -4.87
N LEU A 142 -6.51 -8.11 -5.40
CA LEU A 142 -6.18 -6.72 -5.73
C LEU A 142 -6.05 -6.48 -7.25
N SER A 143 -6.71 -7.29 -8.08
CA SER A 143 -6.56 -7.24 -9.54
C SER A 143 -7.26 -6.08 -10.23
N THR A 144 -8.26 -5.46 -9.59
CA THR A 144 -9.16 -4.49 -10.22
C THR A 144 -8.64 -3.05 -10.22
N THR A 145 -7.43 -2.83 -9.70
CA THR A 145 -6.93 -1.49 -9.41
C THR A 145 -5.49 -1.37 -9.87
N THR A 146 -5.06 -0.20 -10.32
CA THR A 146 -3.71 0.02 -10.85
C THR A 146 -2.82 0.73 -9.82
N PHE A 147 -1.96 -0.02 -9.13
CA PHE A 147 -0.99 0.52 -8.18
C PHE A 147 0.33 0.91 -8.84
N GLU A 148 0.94 1.98 -8.32
CA GLU A 148 2.35 2.32 -8.56
C GLU A 148 3.22 2.04 -7.34
N SER A 149 2.62 2.02 -6.14
CA SER A 149 3.30 1.80 -4.88
C SER A 149 2.44 0.99 -3.93
N VAL A 150 3.04 0.04 -3.24
CA VAL A 150 2.41 -0.70 -2.14
C VAL A 150 3.29 -0.68 -0.89
N ASN A 151 2.63 -0.55 0.26
CA ASN A 151 3.25 -0.69 1.57
C ASN A 151 2.45 -1.69 2.40
N PHE A 152 2.98 -2.88 2.62
CA PHE A 152 2.32 -3.89 3.44
C PHE A 152 3.16 -4.24 4.66
N SER A 153 2.51 -4.19 5.81
CA SER A 153 3.09 -4.65 7.06
C SER A 153 2.12 -5.63 7.71
N GLU A 154 2.64 -6.81 8.05
CA GLU A 154 1.85 -7.85 8.71
C GLU A 154 2.03 -7.82 10.23
N SER A 155 0.99 -8.26 10.93
CA SER A 155 1.01 -8.33 12.40
C SER A 155 1.90 -9.46 12.91
N LYS A 156 2.16 -9.45 14.22
CA LYS A 156 2.91 -10.54 14.86
C LYS A 156 2.15 -11.87 14.64
N ASN A 157 2.89 -12.90 14.23
CA ASN A 157 2.42 -14.29 14.09
C ASN A 157 1.51 -14.58 12.88
N THR A 158 1.32 -13.63 11.96
CA THR A 158 0.69 -13.90 10.67
C THR A 158 1.73 -14.29 9.62
N LYS A 159 1.34 -15.07 8.62
CA LYS A 159 2.15 -15.39 7.43
C LYS A 159 1.38 -15.01 6.16
N PHE A 160 0.74 -13.84 6.20
CA PHE A 160 -0.06 -13.36 5.07
C PHE A 160 0.85 -13.03 3.90
N LEU A 161 1.93 -12.30 4.17
CA LEU A 161 2.91 -11.94 3.16
C LEU A 161 3.74 -13.17 2.79
N ASN A 162 3.69 -13.53 1.51
CA ASN A 162 4.45 -14.62 0.91
C ASN A 162 4.75 -14.28 -0.56
N LEU A 163 5.67 -15.04 -1.15
CA LEU A 163 6.13 -14.79 -2.52
C LEU A 163 4.99 -14.87 -3.55
N LYS A 164 4.06 -15.82 -3.41
CA LYS A 164 2.95 -16.01 -4.36
C LYS A 164 2.08 -14.75 -4.45
N PHE A 165 1.72 -14.19 -3.31
CA PHE A 165 0.95 -12.93 -3.25
C PHE A 165 1.68 -11.79 -3.97
N ILE A 166 2.99 -11.65 -3.79
CA ILE A 166 3.78 -10.59 -4.45
C ILE A 166 3.87 -10.78 -5.96
N VAL A 167 4.06 -12.03 -6.41
CA VAL A 167 4.07 -12.37 -7.84
C VAL A 167 2.74 -12.02 -8.48
N GLU A 168 1.62 -12.44 -7.89
CA GLU A 168 0.27 -12.16 -8.40
C GLU A 168 -0.06 -10.67 -8.37
N LEU A 169 0.28 -9.97 -7.28
CA LEU A 169 0.12 -8.52 -7.18
C LEU A 169 0.85 -7.81 -8.31
N SER A 170 2.10 -8.21 -8.59
CA SER A 170 2.93 -7.59 -9.63
C SER A 170 2.43 -7.90 -11.04
N LYS A 171 1.99 -9.13 -11.29
CA LYS A 171 1.37 -9.53 -12.57
C LYS A 171 0.11 -8.71 -12.86
N ASN A 172 -0.72 -8.51 -11.84
CA ASN A 172 -1.95 -7.73 -11.96
C ASN A 172 -1.70 -6.21 -12.01
N ASN A 173 -0.49 -5.76 -11.64
CA ASN A 173 -0.14 -4.34 -11.55
C ASN A 173 1.19 -4.06 -12.27
N PRO A 174 1.20 -4.02 -13.62
CA PRO A 174 2.44 -3.83 -14.39
C PRO A 174 3.11 -2.45 -14.16
N ARG A 175 2.38 -1.47 -13.59
CA ARG A 175 2.91 -0.15 -13.22
C ARG A 175 3.49 -0.10 -11.81
N LEU A 176 3.45 -1.21 -11.06
CA LEU A 176 3.94 -1.28 -9.69
C LEU A 176 5.47 -1.20 -9.65
N ARG A 177 5.97 -0.11 -9.10
CA ARG A 177 7.41 0.20 -9.03
C ARG A 177 7.96 0.19 -7.62
N ASN A 178 7.15 0.59 -6.64
CA ASN A 178 7.61 0.77 -5.27
C ASN A 178 6.98 -0.28 -4.35
N PHE A 179 7.83 -1.05 -3.70
CA PHE A 179 7.45 -2.12 -2.79
C PHE A 179 8.03 -1.80 -1.42
N LEU A 180 7.18 -1.65 -0.41
CA LEU A 180 7.59 -1.49 0.98
C LEU A 180 6.97 -2.62 1.79
N PHE A 181 7.80 -3.49 2.37
CA PHE A 181 7.32 -4.64 3.14
C PHE A 181 7.90 -4.68 4.53
N SER A 182 7.05 -5.00 5.50
CA SER A 182 7.42 -5.27 6.88
C SER A 182 6.83 -6.60 7.31
N SER A 183 7.71 -7.54 7.63
CA SER A 183 7.34 -8.90 7.98
C SER A 183 8.36 -9.47 8.97
N LYS A 184 7.90 -10.41 9.80
CA LYS A 184 8.77 -11.24 10.64
C LYS A 184 9.09 -12.59 10.00
N ASN A 185 8.54 -12.86 8.83
CA ASN A 185 8.79 -14.08 8.07
C ASN A 185 10.09 -13.90 7.28
N ASP A 186 11.21 -14.32 7.88
CA ASP A 186 12.54 -14.16 7.30
C ASP A 186 12.68 -14.82 5.92
N HIS A 187 12.02 -15.96 5.73
CA HIS A 187 11.98 -16.64 4.43
C HIS A 187 11.23 -15.81 3.37
N PHE A 188 10.13 -15.14 3.75
CA PHE A 188 9.44 -14.23 2.84
C PHE A 188 10.32 -13.03 2.43
N LEU A 189 11.02 -12.41 3.38
CA LEU A 189 11.90 -11.28 3.08
C LEU A 189 13.02 -11.69 2.11
N GLU A 190 13.66 -12.83 2.35
CA GLU A 190 14.72 -13.38 1.51
C GLU A 190 14.22 -13.75 0.10
N THR A 191 13.10 -14.46 0.01
CA THR A 191 12.54 -14.86 -1.29
C THR A 191 12.01 -13.68 -2.10
N THR A 192 11.44 -12.66 -1.44
CA THR A 192 11.01 -11.42 -2.09
C THR A 192 12.19 -10.65 -2.66
N LEU A 193 13.31 -10.62 -1.92
CA LEU A 193 14.54 -9.99 -2.37
C LEU A 193 15.09 -10.67 -3.63
N ILE A 194 15.19 -12.01 -3.64
CA ILE A 194 15.60 -12.77 -4.82
C ILE A 194 14.65 -12.48 -5.99
N TRP A 195 13.34 -12.63 -5.78
CA TRP A 195 12.34 -12.39 -6.81
C TRP A 195 12.44 -10.97 -7.40
N PHE A 196 12.65 -9.95 -6.58
CA PHE A 196 12.70 -8.56 -7.04
C PHE A 196 13.79 -8.32 -8.11
N PHE A 197 14.95 -8.95 -7.96
CA PHE A 197 16.06 -8.84 -8.91
C PHE A 197 15.85 -9.64 -10.19
N PHE A 198 15.22 -10.81 -10.08
CA PHE A 198 15.01 -11.72 -11.20
C PHE A 198 13.66 -11.56 -11.90
N LYS A 199 12.73 -10.76 -11.36
CA LYS A 199 11.37 -10.62 -11.92
C LYS A 199 11.34 -10.24 -13.41
N GLN A 200 12.30 -9.44 -13.87
CA GLN A 200 12.39 -9.03 -15.28
C GLN A 200 12.85 -10.15 -16.21
N GLN A 201 13.60 -11.13 -15.69
CA GLN A 201 13.96 -12.33 -16.45
C GLN A 201 12.80 -13.32 -16.54
N LEU A 202 11.85 -13.23 -15.59
CA LEU A 202 10.67 -14.10 -15.52
C LEU A 202 9.48 -13.54 -16.31
N ASP A 203 9.54 -12.28 -16.72
CA ASP A 203 8.47 -11.61 -17.48
C ASP A 203 8.71 -11.81 -18.97
N ASN A 204 8.11 -12.85 -19.55
CA ASN A 204 8.19 -13.17 -20.98
C ASN A 204 7.40 -12.19 -21.87
N THR A 205 6.91 -11.08 -21.31
CA THR A 205 6.19 -10.07 -22.08
C THR A 205 7.18 -9.27 -22.93
N LYS A 206 6.89 -9.12 -24.23
CA LYS A 206 7.70 -8.31 -25.17
C LYS A 206 7.72 -6.81 -24.84
N ILE A 207 6.99 -6.38 -23.80
CA ILE A 207 6.84 -4.97 -23.44
C ILE A 207 7.89 -4.64 -22.39
N CYS A 208 8.85 -3.82 -22.78
CA CYS A 208 9.88 -3.39 -21.86
C CYS A 208 9.34 -2.34 -20.89
N ASN A 209 9.51 -2.56 -19.58
CA ASN A 209 9.22 -1.58 -18.55
C ASN A 209 10.54 -1.08 -17.93
N HIS A 210 11.00 0.08 -18.39
CA HIS A 210 12.26 0.70 -17.97
C HIS A 210 12.11 1.63 -16.75
N ASN A 211 10.96 1.60 -16.08
CA ASN A 211 10.76 2.44 -14.91
C ASN A 211 11.70 2.02 -13.78
N ASP A 212 12.19 3.01 -13.05
CA ASP A 212 12.89 2.80 -11.80
C ASP A 212 12.01 2.01 -10.84
N ILE A 213 12.61 0.98 -10.22
CA ILE A 213 11.93 0.14 -9.24
C ILE A 213 12.63 0.25 -7.88
N SER A 214 11.84 0.19 -6.82
CA SER A 214 12.34 0.21 -5.45
C SER A 214 11.73 -0.88 -4.58
N LEU A 215 12.57 -1.54 -3.80
CA LEU A 215 12.18 -2.47 -2.75
C LEU A 215 12.73 -1.97 -1.43
N SER A 216 11.87 -1.90 -0.42
CA SER A 216 12.24 -1.54 0.93
C SER A 216 11.73 -2.61 1.87
N LEU A 217 12.64 -3.20 2.65
CA LEU A 217 12.33 -4.28 3.58
C LEU A 217 12.63 -3.81 5.00
N TYR A 218 11.61 -3.81 5.86
CA TYR A 218 11.81 -3.66 7.30
C TYR A 218 12.36 -4.96 7.85
N ASN A 219 13.64 -4.93 8.20
CA ASN A 219 14.34 -6.09 8.69
C ASN A 219 14.23 -6.18 10.20
N THR A 220 14.11 -7.40 10.72
CA THR A 220 14.37 -7.63 12.14
C THR A 220 15.89 -7.64 12.37
N PRO A 221 16.38 -7.21 13.55
CA PRO A 221 17.82 -7.23 13.84
C PRO A 221 18.47 -8.60 13.56
N ASN A 222 17.73 -9.68 13.80
CA ASN A 222 18.22 -11.06 13.68
C ASN A 222 18.47 -11.49 12.23
N ASN A 223 17.80 -10.89 11.24
CA ASN A 223 17.90 -11.27 9.83
C ASN A 223 18.70 -10.25 9.00
N LYS A 224 19.37 -9.29 9.66
CA LYS A 224 20.22 -8.28 9.01
C LYS A 224 21.32 -8.89 8.16
N ASN A 225 22.19 -9.69 8.80
CA ASN A 225 23.36 -10.24 8.12
C ASN A 225 22.98 -11.22 7.02
N LYS A 226 21.93 -12.02 7.24
CA LYS A 226 21.44 -12.96 6.23
C LYS A 226 20.93 -12.22 4.98
N LEU A 227 20.07 -11.22 5.12
CA LEU A 227 19.61 -10.43 3.95
C LEU A 227 20.75 -9.68 3.25
N ILE A 228 21.75 -9.20 3.99
CA ILE A 228 22.96 -8.57 3.40
C ILE A 228 23.75 -9.60 2.57
N ASN A 229 23.98 -10.80 3.10
CA ASN A 229 24.69 -11.86 2.39
C ASN A 229 23.90 -12.31 1.14
N THR A 230 22.58 -12.44 1.25
CA THR A 230 21.71 -12.70 0.10
C THR A 230 21.84 -11.58 -0.95
N LEU A 231 21.77 -10.32 -0.55
CA LEU A 231 21.93 -9.17 -1.46
C LEU A 231 23.28 -9.20 -2.18
N ASN A 232 24.38 -9.34 -1.43
CA ASN A 232 25.72 -9.35 -2.00
C ASN A 232 25.85 -10.52 -3.00
N SER A 233 25.39 -11.73 -2.63
CA SER A 233 25.45 -12.88 -3.54
C SER A 233 24.60 -12.71 -4.81
N ILE A 234 23.43 -12.05 -4.72
CA ILE A 234 22.61 -11.72 -5.90
C ILE A 234 23.33 -10.72 -6.80
N VAL A 235 23.84 -9.63 -6.23
CA VAL A 235 24.52 -8.57 -6.99
C VAL A 235 25.70 -9.11 -7.79
N PHE A 236 26.53 -9.98 -7.20
CA PHE A 236 27.65 -10.61 -7.93
C PHE A 236 27.22 -11.54 -9.08
N ARG A 237 25.97 -12.01 -9.09
CA ARG A 237 25.45 -12.95 -10.09
C ARG A 237 24.50 -12.29 -11.10
N LEU A 238 24.22 -11.00 -10.93
CA LEU A 238 23.27 -10.30 -11.78
C LEU A 238 23.91 -9.91 -13.12
N PRO A 239 23.41 -10.42 -14.25
CA PRO A 239 23.95 -10.06 -15.54
C PRO A 239 23.61 -8.62 -15.92
N GLY A 240 24.50 -7.98 -16.67
CA GLY A 240 24.27 -6.66 -17.27
C GLY A 240 24.30 -5.49 -16.29
N ILE A 241 24.86 -5.65 -15.08
CA ILE A 241 25.14 -4.53 -14.18
C ILE A 241 26.16 -3.61 -14.82
N ILE A 242 25.86 -2.31 -14.79
CA ILE A 242 26.74 -1.23 -15.23
C ILE A 242 27.28 -0.47 -14.02
N GLU A 243 26.40 -0.17 -13.07
CA GLU A 243 26.77 0.57 -11.87
C GLU A 243 26.17 -0.08 -10.62
N TYR A 244 26.96 -0.09 -9.56
CA TYR A 244 26.55 -0.57 -8.25
C TYR A 244 27.13 0.31 -7.15
N GLN A 245 26.26 0.79 -6.26
CA GLN A 245 26.65 1.53 -5.06
C GLN A 245 25.95 0.95 -3.83
N MET A 246 26.70 0.83 -2.74
CA MET A 246 26.19 0.46 -1.43
C MET A 246 26.61 1.51 -0.40
N TYR A 247 25.65 2.02 0.36
CA TYR A 247 25.93 3.00 1.40
C TYR A 247 24.92 2.95 2.54
N PHE A 248 25.33 3.43 3.70
CA PHE A 248 24.44 3.65 4.83
C PHE A 248 23.84 5.05 4.77
N THR A 249 22.55 5.16 5.05
CA THR A 249 21.86 6.44 5.22
C THR A 249 22.11 7.02 6.61
N SER A 250 21.85 8.31 6.81
CA SER A 250 21.89 8.96 8.13
C SER A 250 20.98 8.31 9.17
N LYS A 251 19.94 7.57 8.73
CA LYS A 251 19.02 6.82 9.60
C LYS A 251 19.50 5.39 9.92
N GLY A 252 20.71 5.02 9.48
CA GLY A 252 21.30 3.69 9.66
C GLY A 252 20.73 2.61 8.73
N ASN A 253 19.92 2.98 7.73
CA ASN A 253 19.44 2.02 6.73
C ASN A 253 20.54 1.73 5.71
N LEU A 254 20.64 0.48 5.26
CA LEU A 254 21.54 0.09 4.19
C LEU A 254 20.81 0.21 2.85
N LYS A 255 21.41 0.93 1.90
CA LYS A 255 20.83 1.14 0.57
C LYS A 255 21.77 0.61 -0.52
N TYR A 256 21.18 -0.12 -1.45
CA TYR A 256 21.79 -0.60 -2.69
C TYR A 256 21.16 0.18 -3.84
N LYS A 257 21.98 0.80 -4.66
CA LYS A 257 21.61 1.36 -5.96
C LYS A 257 22.30 0.55 -7.03
N ILE A 258 21.52 -0.02 -7.95
CA ILE A 258 22.03 -0.86 -9.03
C ILE A 258 21.44 -0.35 -10.32
N THR A 259 22.29 -0.08 -11.30
CA THR A 259 21.90 0.26 -12.66
C THR A 259 22.35 -0.87 -13.57
N LYS A 260 21.42 -1.42 -14.34
CA LYS A 260 21.69 -2.52 -15.28
C LYS A 260 20.99 -2.32 -16.62
N ASN A 261 21.47 -3.00 -17.64
CA ASN A 261 20.79 -3.07 -18.93
C ASN A 261 19.46 -3.83 -18.80
N CYS A 262 18.44 -3.35 -19.51
CA CYS A 262 17.22 -4.10 -19.73
C CYS A 262 17.54 -5.36 -20.52
N THR A 263 17.27 -6.54 -19.96
CA THR A 263 17.53 -7.83 -20.60
C THR A 263 16.63 -8.12 -21.80
N ILE A 264 15.57 -7.32 -22.00
CA ILE A 264 14.61 -7.50 -23.10
C ILE A 264 15.03 -6.66 -24.32
N CYS A 265 15.34 -5.38 -24.15
CA CYS A 265 15.69 -4.49 -25.28
C CYS A 265 17.19 -4.21 -25.44
N ASN A 266 18.02 -4.53 -24.44
CA ASN A 266 19.47 -4.28 -24.38
C ASN A 266 19.93 -2.83 -24.65
N THR A 267 19.01 -1.86 -24.72
CA THR A 267 19.30 -0.45 -25.06
C THR A 267 18.97 0.52 -23.93
N SER A 268 18.05 0.15 -23.04
CA SER A 268 17.60 0.99 -21.94
C SER A 268 18.18 0.55 -20.61
N LEU A 269 18.47 1.53 -19.75
CA LEU A 269 18.92 1.31 -18.39
C LEU A 269 17.74 1.17 -17.43
N ILE A 270 17.93 0.35 -16.40
CA ILE A 270 16.97 0.14 -15.33
C ILE A 270 17.66 0.41 -14.01
N ASN A 271 17.12 1.37 -13.24
CA ASN A 271 17.60 1.63 -11.89
C ASN A 271 16.79 0.84 -10.87
N MET A 272 17.49 0.05 -10.09
CA MET A 272 16.97 -0.75 -8.99
C MET A 272 17.48 -0.19 -7.67
N ASN A 273 16.55 0.12 -6.78
CA ASN A 273 16.86 0.59 -5.44
C ASN A 273 16.40 -0.43 -4.40
N VAL A 274 17.31 -0.95 -3.58
CA VAL A 274 16.93 -1.79 -2.44
C VAL A 274 17.33 -1.10 -1.15
N THR A 275 16.41 -0.99 -0.19
CA THR A 275 16.68 -0.43 1.14
C THR A 275 16.35 -1.45 2.21
N LEU A 276 17.34 -1.84 3.00
CA LEU A 276 17.12 -2.59 4.25
C LEU A 276 16.95 -1.58 5.40
N ILE A 277 15.75 -1.54 5.97
CA ILE A 277 15.41 -0.60 7.04
C ILE A 277 15.71 -1.26 8.39
N CYS A 278 16.62 -0.67 9.16
CA CYS A 278 17.10 -1.23 10.42
C CYS A 278 16.40 -0.66 11.67
N ASN A 279 15.59 0.39 11.54
CA ASN A 279 15.08 1.15 12.68
C ASN A 279 13.59 0.91 12.98
N ARG A 280 13.29 0.38 14.17
CA ARG A 280 11.91 0.18 14.67
C ARG A 280 11.21 1.45 15.15
N LYS A 281 11.93 2.54 15.41
CA LYS A 281 11.38 3.71 16.12
C LYS A 281 10.41 4.59 15.31
N ILE A 282 10.20 4.34 14.00
CA ILE A 282 9.44 5.25 13.13
C ILE A 282 7.99 4.79 12.86
N LEU A 283 7.66 3.50 13.01
CA LEU A 283 6.31 2.99 12.73
C LEU A 283 5.31 3.13 13.89
N SER A 284 5.75 3.61 15.07
CA SER A 284 4.89 3.79 16.24
C SER A 284 4.47 5.24 16.51
N LYS A 285 4.71 6.17 15.58
CA LYS A 285 4.42 7.61 15.76
C LYS A 285 3.39 8.19 14.78
N PHE A 286 2.65 7.37 14.03
CA PHE A 286 1.59 7.84 13.11
C PHE A 286 0.33 6.98 13.15
#